data_AF-A0A8C0D9R7-F1
#
_entry.id   AF-A0A8C0D9R7-F1
#
_cell.length_a   1.000
_cell.length_b   1.000
_cell.length_c   1.000
_cell.angle_alpha   90.00
_cell.angle_beta   90.00
_cell.angle_gamma   90.00
#
_symmetry.space_group_name_H-M   'P 1'
#
loop_
_entity.id
_entity.type
_entity.pdbx_description
1 polymer ?
#
loop_
_entity_poly.entity_id
_entity_poly.type
_entity_poly.pdbx_seq_one_letter_code
_entity_poly.pdbx_strand_id
1 'polypeptide(L)'
;MLLYIILGLLIHLVFFASIFDIYFTSPLVHGMTPQFTPLPPPAKRLVLFVADGLRADKLYELDENGNSRAPFIRNIIMHEGSWGISHTRVPTESRPGHVALIAGFYEDVSAVAKGWKENPVEFDSLINETRHTWCWGSPDILAMFAKGASGNHVFAHNYDAYSEDFGAQDVTKLDTWVFDNVKVRAIEWLIYSTRICT
;
A
#
# COMPACT_ATOMS: atom_id res chain seq x y z
N MET A 1 51.75 16.75 -8.20
CA MET A 1 50.72 17.19 -7.24
C MET A 1 49.34 17.26 -7.88
N LEU A 2 49.14 18.06 -8.94
CA LEU A 2 47.83 18.19 -9.62
C LEU A 2 47.29 16.85 -10.17
N LEU A 3 48.15 16.02 -10.78
CA LEU A 3 47.76 14.69 -11.28
C LEU A 3 47.16 13.79 -10.18
N TYR A 4 47.77 13.76 -8.99
CA TYR A 4 47.27 12.96 -7.87
C TYR A 4 45.95 13.50 -7.32
N ILE A 5 45.75 14.83 -7.34
CA ILE A 5 44.49 15.45 -6.94
C ILE A 5 43.39 15.09 -7.94
N ILE A 6 43.66 15.18 -9.26
CA ILE A 6 42.70 14.83 -10.31
C ILE A 6 42.34 13.35 -10.24
N LEU A 7 43.34 12.47 -10.11
CA LEU A 7 43.11 11.03 -9.99
C LEU A 7 42.32 10.69 -8.72
N GLY A 8 42.66 11.31 -7.59
CA GLY A 8 41.92 11.18 -6.35
C GLY A 8 40.47 11.60 -6.51
N LEU A 9 40.21 12.77 -7.10
CA LEU A 9 38.85 13.25 -7.36
C LEU A 9 38.07 12.29 -8.27
N LEU A 10 38.69 11.80 -9.33
CA LEU A 10 38.06 10.87 -10.26
C LEU A 10 37.66 9.56 -9.57
N ILE A 11 38.53 9.01 -8.73
CA ILE A 11 38.22 7.81 -7.93
C ILE A 11 37.01 8.07 -7.01
N HIS A 12 36.97 9.23 -6.33
CA HIS A 12 35.83 9.56 -5.47
C HIS A 12 34.54 9.73 -6.25
N LEU A 13 34.57 10.35 -7.45
CA LEU A 13 33.41 10.47 -8.32
C LEU A 13 32.91 9.11 -8.81
N VAL A 14 33.82 8.19 -9.15
CA VAL A 14 33.47 6.81 -9.54
C VAL A 14 32.82 6.06 -8.37
N PHE A 15 33.40 6.13 -7.17
CA PHE A 15 32.80 5.49 -5.99
C PHE A 15 31.45 6.11 -5.64
N PHE A 16 31.32 7.43 -5.72
CA PHE A 16 30.05 8.10 -5.52
C PHE A 16 28.99 7.63 -6.52
N ALA A 17 29.33 7.57 -7.81
CA ALA A 17 28.42 7.06 -8.84
C ALA A 17 28.06 5.58 -8.62
N SER A 18 29.01 4.74 -8.18
CA SER A 18 28.75 3.32 -7.93
C SER A 18 27.75 3.07 -6.80
N ILE A 19 27.67 3.96 -5.81
CA ILE A 19 26.64 3.86 -4.75
C ILE A 19 25.26 3.99 -5.37
N PHE A 20 25.08 4.93 -6.32
CA PHE A 20 23.81 5.08 -7.01
C PHE A 20 23.47 3.86 -7.88
N ASP A 21 24.44 3.36 -8.63
CA ASP A 21 24.24 2.19 -9.48
C ASP A 21 23.91 0.92 -8.69
N ILE A 22 24.63 0.64 -7.59
CA ILE A 22 24.44 -0.58 -6.80
C ILE A 22 23.13 -0.54 -5.99
N TYR A 23 22.79 0.61 -5.39
CA TYR A 23 21.67 0.69 -4.44
C TYR A 23 20.37 1.25 -5.03
N PHE A 24 20.41 1.92 -6.18
CA PHE A 24 19.24 2.58 -6.77
C PHE A 24 18.91 2.08 -8.18
N THR A 25 19.50 0.96 -8.59
CA THR A 25 19.02 0.20 -9.75
C THR A 25 17.78 -0.60 -9.36
N SER A 26 16.77 -0.59 -10.24
CA SER A 26 15.52 -1.29 -10.00
C SER A 26 15.75 -2.81 -9.89
N PRO A 27 15.24 -3.47 -8.83
CA PRO A 27 15.29 -4.92 -8.71
C PRO A 27 14.15 -5.61 -9.49
N LEU A 28 13.26 -4.86 -10.12
CA LEU A 28 12.07 -5.41 -10.78
C LEU A 28 12.43 -6.16 -12.06
N VAL A 29 11.97 -7.40 -12.14
CA VAL A 29 12.16 -8.28 -13.30
C VAL A 29 10.92 -8.24 -14.18
N HIS A 30 11.13 -8.02 -15.47
CA HIS A 30 10.06 -7.99 -16.46
C HIS A 30 9.89 -9.30 -17.21
N GLY A 31 8.68 -9.55 -17.73
CA GLY A 31 8.39 -10.69 -18.59
C GLY A 31 8.24 -12.03 -17.86
N MET A 32 7.97 -12.01 -16.55
CA MET A 32 7.65 -13.23 -15.80
C MET A 32 6.35 -13.84 -16.32
N THR A 33 6.29 -15.16 -16.39
CA THR A 33 5.07 -15.89 -16.77
C THR A 33 4.12 -15.93 -15.57
N PRO A 34 2.84 -15.51 -15.70
CA PRO A 34 1.86 -15.61 -14.62
C PRO A 34 1.70 -17.04 -14.12
N GLN A 35 1.66 -17.23 -12.81
CA GLN A 35 1.49 -18.54 -12.19
C GLN A 35 0.07 -18.70 -11.65
N PHE A 36 -0.62 -19.75 -12.11
CA PHE A 36 -1.96 -20.08 -11.65
C PHE A 36 -1.93 -21.18 -10.60
N THR A 37 -2.74 -21.02 -9.55
CA THR A 37 -2.91 -22.03 -8.52
C THR A 37 -4.07 -22.95 -8.90
N PRO A 38 -3.89 -24.28 -8.93
CA PRO A 38 -4.94 -25.23 -9.32
C PRO A 38 -6.02 -25.42 -8.23
N LEU A 39 -5.82 -24.84 -7.05
CA LEU A 39 -6.74 -24.94 -5.92
C LEU A 39 -7.96 -24.03 -6.13
N PRO A 40 -9.15 -24.44 -5.67
CA PRO A 40 -10.33 -23.58 -5.71
C PRO A 40 -10.10 -22.32 -4.83
N PRO A 41 -10.58 -21.15 -5.25
CA PRO A 41 -10.39 -19.92 -4.49
C PRO A 41 -11.17 -19.97 -3.17
N PRO A 42 -10.58 -19.53 -2.04
CA PRO A 42 -11.22 -19.60 -0.73
C PRO A 42 -12.40 -18.62 -0.58
N ALA A 43 -12.46 -17.58 -1.42
CA ALA A 43 -13.52 -16.59 -1.42
C ALA A 43 -13.76 -16.02 -2.82
N LYS A 44 -14.96 -15.48 -3.05
CA LYS A 44 -15.33 -14.78 -4.28
C LYS A 44 -14.99 -13.28 -4.24
N ARG A 45 -14.77 -12.72 -3.04
CA ARG A 45 -14.57 -11.29 -2.80
C ARG A 45 -13.51 -11.11 -1.73
N LEU A 46 -12.69 -10.08 -1.90
CA LEU A 46 -11.70 -9.64 -0.92
C LEU A 46 -12.07 -8.23 -0.47
N VAL A 47 -12.04 -7.99 0.84
CA VAL A 47 -12.17 -6.65 1.42
C VAL A 47 -10.89 -6.38 2.18
N LEU A 48 -10.18 -5.31 1.81
CA LEU A 48 -8.93 -4.91 2.43
C LEU A 48 -9.15 -3.62 3.22
N PHE A 49 -9.01 -3.70 4.54
CA PHE A 49 -8.93 -2.52 5.40
C PHE A 49 -7.46 -2.24 5.71
N VAL A 50 -6.97 -1.06 5.32
CA VAL A 50 -5.60 -0.62 5.62
C VAL A 50 -5.68 0.57 6.53
N ALA A 51 -5.18 0.43 7.75
CA ALA A 51 -5.06 1.51 8.71
C ALA A 51 -3.60 2.00 8.74
N ASP A 52 -3.39 3.23 8.31
CA ASP A 52 -2.06 3.82 8.25
C ASP A 52 -1.50 4.06 9.65
N GLY A 53 -0.19 3.81 9.84
CA GLY A 53 0.47 3.98 11.14
C GLY A 53 -0.01 3.06 12.27
N LEU A 54 -0.80 2.01 11.99
CA LEU A 54 -1.31 1.10 13.02
C LEU A 54 -0.21 0.21 13.60
N ARG A 55 0.38 0.66 14.71
CA ARG A 55 1.44 -0.09 15.40
C ARG A 55 0.90 -1.30 16.16
N ALA A 56 1.59 -2.42 16.03
CA ALA A 56 1.25 -3.66 16.74
C ALA A 56 1.25 -3.47 18.27
N ASP A 57 2.27 -2.84 18.84
CA ASP A 57 2.38 -2.65 20.29
C ASP A 57 1.18 -1.88 20.86
N LYS A 58 0.69 -0.87 20.14
CA LYS A 58 -0.49 -0.09 20.54
C LYS A 58 -1.81 -0.80 20.28
N LEU A 59 -1.92 -1.60 19.22
CA LEU A 59 -3.12 -2.39 18.96
C LEU A 59 -3.32 -3.50 20.02
N TYR A 60 -2.22 -4.12 20.47
CA TYR A 60 -2.24 -5.19 21.47
C TYR A 60 -2.15 -4.71 22.93
N GLU A 61 -1.93 -3.41 23.15
CA GLU A 61 -1.84 -2.81 24.48
C GLU A 61 -3.17 -3.01 25.25
N LEU A 62 -3.04 -3.44 26.51
CA LEU A 62 -4.13 -3.50 27.49
C LEU A 62 -3.89 -2.43 28.55
N ASP A 63 -4.97 -1.81 29.02
CA ASP A 63 -4.91 -0.91 30.16
C ASP A 63 -4.67 -1.67 31.48
N GLU A 64 -4.52 -0.95 32.60
CA GLU A 64 -4.31 -1.54 33.92
C GLU A 64 -5.44 -2.47 34.37
N ASN A 65 -6.65 -2.29 33.81
CA ASN A 65 -7.83 -3.10 34.07
C ASN A 65 -7.98 -4.27 33.08
N GLY A 66 -7.04 -4.44 32.15
CA GLY A 66 -7.05 -5.48 31.12
C GLY A 66 -7.92 -5.18 29.89
N ASN A 67 -8.41 -3.94 29.72
CA ASN A 67 -9.20 -3.55 28.56
C ASN A 67 -8.32 -3.18 27.36
N SER A 68 -8.73 -3.61 26.17
CA SER A 68 -8.07 -3.24 24.92
C SER A 68 -8.57 -1.88 24.41
N ARG A 69 -7.66 -1.10 23.80
CA ARG A 69 -8.00 0.13 23.07
C ARG A 69 -8.87 -0.12 21.83
N ALA A 70 -8.85 -1.34 21.29
CA ALA A 70 -9.61 -1.75 20.11
C ALA A 70 -10.42 -3.03 20.40
N PRO A 71 -11.48 -2.95 21.24
CA PRO A 71 -12.18 -4.14 21.76
C PRO A 71 -12.79 -5.01 20.66
N PHE A 72 -13.28 -4.40 19.57
CA PHE A 72 -13.82 -5.14 18.43
C PHE A 72 -12.73 -5.98 17.72
N ILE A 73 -11.60 -5.35 17.37
CA ILE A 73 -10.47 -6.05 16.74
C ILE A 73 -9.89 -7.11 17.68
N ARG A 74 -9.81 -6.82 18.99
CA ARG A 74 -9.40 -7.78 20.00
C ARG A 74 -10.31 -9.01 20.02
N ASN A 75 -11.62 -8.81 19.94
CA ASN A 75 -12.56 -9.93 19.90
C ASN A 75 -12.35 -10.82 18.68
N ILE A 76 -12.14 -10.23 17.50
CA ILE A 76 -11.84 -10.97 16.26
C ILE A 76 -10.55 -11.79 16.42
N ILE A 77 -9.49 -11.16 16.93
CA ILE A 77 -8.18 -11.79 17.17
C ILE A 77 -8.28 -13.00 18.11
N MET A 78 -9.15 -12.94 19.12
CA MET A 78 -9.27 -13.99 20.14
C MET A 78 -10.19 -15.15 19.73
N HIS A 79 -11.19 -14.90 18.88
CA HIS A 79 -12.30 -15.86 18.70
C HIS A 79 -12.60 -16.25 17.25
N GLU A 80 -12.30 -15.41 16.26
CA GLU A 80 -12.79 -15.61 14.89
C GLU A 80 -11.68 -15.62 13.83
N GLY A 81 -10.64 -14.80 14.00
CA GLY A 81 -9.66 -14.49 12.97
C GLY A 81 -8.31 -15.16 13.15
N SER A 82 -7.56 -15.22 12.06
CA SER A 82 -6.11 -15.46 12.08
C SER A 82 -5.38 -14.12 12.06
N TRP A 83 -4.31 -13.99 12.83
CA TRP A 83 -3.57 -12.74 12.97
C TRP A 83 -2.06 -12.99 13.03
N GLY A 84 -1.30 -11.95 12.72
CA GLY A 84 0.16 -11.94 12.78
C GLY A 84 0.70 -10.52 12.80
N ILE A 85 1.98 -10.38 13.13
CA ILE A 85 2.69 -9.10 13.08
C ILE A 85 3.52 -9.05 11.79
N SER A 86 3.17 -8.14 10.90
CA SER A 86 3.95 -7.89 9.69
C SER A 86 5.14 -6.99 10.02
N HIS A 87 6.34 -7.42 9.65
CA HIS A 87 7.56 -6.61 9.77
C HIS A 87 7.78 -5.85 8.47
N THR A 88 7.56 -4.55 8.50
CA THR A 88 7.79 -3.68 7.35
C THR A 88 9.29 -3.53 7.08
N ARG A 89 9.64 -3.41 5.80
CA ARG A 89 11.00 -3.03 5.39
C ARG A 89 11.06 -1.52 5.20
N VAL A 90 12.27 -0.99 5.32
CA VAL A 90 12.53 0.43 5.01
C VAL A 90 12.40 0.67 3.50
N PRO A 91 11.87 1.81 3.06
CA PRO A 91 11.28 2.89 3.87
C PRO A 91 9.90 2.51 4.43
N THR A 92 9.67 2.80 5.72
CA THR A 92 8.40 2.48 6.42
C THR A 92 7.38 3.61 6.23
N GLU A 93 6.99 3.84 4.99
CA GLU A 93 6.02 4.85 4.58
C GLU A 93 4.75 4.19 4.01
N SER A 94 3.68 4.96 3.89
CA SER A 94 2.37 4.48 3.43
C SER A 94 2.47 3.80 2.06
N ARG A 95 3.14 4.43 1.09
CA ARG A 95 3.26 3.92 -0.28
C ARG A 95 3.98 2.56 -0.37
N PRO A 96 5.23 2.41 0.11
CA PRO A 96 5.93 1.11 0.15
C PRO A 96 5.11 -0.01 0.80
N GLY A 97 4.37 0.32 1.88
CA GLY A 97 3.49 -0.63 2.56
C GLY A 97 2.36 -1.12 1.65
N HIS A 98 1.70 -0.22 0.92
CA HIS A 98 0.64 -0.59 0.00
C HIS A 98 1.15 -1.39 -1.21
N VAL A 99 2.33 -1.05 -1.77
CA VAL A 99 2.96 -1.85 -2.84
C VAL A 99 3.21 -3.28 -2.38
N ALA A 100 3.79 -3.45 -1.19
CA ALA A 100 4.04 -4.77 -0.63
C ALA A 100 2.75 -5.58 -0.39
N LEU A 101 1.68 -4.92 0.10
CA LEU A 101 0.40 -5.58 0.36
C LEU A 101 -0.35 -5.99 -0.91
N ILE A 102 -0.35 -5.15 -1.94
CA ILE A 102 -1.22 -5.30 -3.11
C ILE A 102 -0.50 -5.93 -4.30
N ALA A 103 0.80 -5.67 -4.46
CA ALA A 103 1.62 -6.18 -5.56
C ALA A 103 2.62 -7.27 -5.11
N GLY A 104 2.83 -7.46 -3.81
CA GLY A 104 3.58 -8.61 -3.28
C GLY A 104 5.10 -8.48 -3.37
N PHE A 105 5.64 -7.29 -3.62
CA PHE A 105 7.09 -7.03 -3.63
C PHE A 105 7.44 -5.72 -2.91
N TYR A 106 8.71 -5.56 -2.54
CA TYR A 106 9.16 -4.34 -1.85
C TYR A 106 9.32 -3.16 -2.80
N GLU A 107 9.10 -1.96 -2.30
CA GLU A 107 9.24 -0.72 -3.07
C GLU A 107 10.51 -0.67 -3.91
N ASP A 108 10.37 -0.17 -5.14
CA ASP A 108 11.49 0.05 -6.04
C ASP A 108 12.28 1.29 -5.58
N VAL A 109 13.44 1.04 -4.99
CA VAL A 109 14.37 2.07 -4.53
C VAL A 109 14.80 3.04 -5.63
N SER A 110 14.73 2.64 -6.90
CA SER A 110 15.00 3.54 -8.04
C SER A 110 13.97 4.68 -8.14
N ALA A 111 12.82 4.59 -7.45
CA ALA A 111 11.84 5.66 -7.35
C ALA A 111 12.40 6.94 -6.72
N VAL A 112 13.54 6.87 -6.01
CA VAL A 112 14.26 8.07 -5.54
C VAL A 112 14.56 9.04 -6.70
N ALA A 113 14.85 8.51 -7.90
CA ALA A 113 15.17 9.33 -9.08
C ALA A 113 13.95 10.13 -9.57
N LYS A 114 12.74 9.68 -9.22
CA LYS A 114 11.46 10.37 -9.45
C LYS A 114 10.94 11.09 -8.20
N GLY A 115 11.78 11.24 -7.17
CA GLY A 115 11.42 11.88 -5.91
C GLY A 115 10.29 11.16 -5.18
N TRP A 116 10.20 9.83 -5.31
CA TRP A 116 9.19 8.97 -4.67
C TRP A 116 7.73 9.26 -5.08
N LYS A 117 7.51 10.14 -6.06
CA LYS A 117 6.16 10.53 -6.50
C LYS A 117 5.50 9.49 -7.39
N GLU A 118 6.29 8.75 -8.16
CA GLU A 118 5.78 7.80 -9.15
C GLU A 118 6.70 6.59 -9.23
N ASN A 119 6.11 5.45 -9.57
CA ASN A 119 6.92 4.29 -9.93
C ASN A 119 7.70 4.59 -11.22
N PRO A 120 9.02 4.37 -11.22
CA PRO A 120 9.81 4.44 -12.45
C PRO A 120 9.44 3.33 -13.42
N VAL A 121 8.95 2.22 -12.89
CA VAL A 121 8.71 0.97 -13.58
C VAL A 121 7.28 0.51 -13.31
N GLU A 122 6.54 0.18 -14.37
CA GLU A 122 5.20 -0.40 -14.24
C GLU A 122 5.28 -1.83 -13.70
N PHE A 123 4.34 -2.18 -12.83
CA PHE A 123 4.23 -3.51 -12.23
C PHE A 123 2.79 -3.97 -12.21
N ASP A 124 2.62 -5.29 -12.14
CA ASP A 124 1.32 -5.90 -11.97
C ASP A 124 0.89 -5.95 -10.50
N SER A 125 -0.41 -5.91 -10.25
CA SER A 125 -0.97 -5.85 -8.90
C SER A 125 -2.27 -6.63 -8.82
N LEU A 126 -2.68 -7.03 -7.61
CA LEU A 126 -3.94 -7.74 -7.38
C LEU A 126 -5.15 -6.98 -7.96
N ILE A 127 -5.10 -5.65 -8.00
CA ILE A 127 -6.18 -4.81 -8.54
C ILE A 127 -6.36 -5.02 -10.05
N ASN A 128 -5.27 -5.19 -10.80
CA ASN A 128 -5.32 -5.41 -12.25
C ASN A 128 -5.99 -6.75 -12.59
N GLU A 129 -5.72 -7.77 -11.78
CA GLU A 129 -6.25 -9.14 -11.95
C GLU A 129 -7.68 -9.34 -11.40
N THR A 130 -8.28 -8.28 -10.84
CA THR A 130 -9.68 -8.35 -10.37
C THR A 130 -10.68 -8.02 -11.49
N ARG A 131 -11.89 -8.57 -11.39
CA ARG A 131 -13.00 -8.20 -12.29
C ARG A 131 -13.50 -6.78 -12.06
N HIS A 132 -13.54 -6.34 -10.81
CA HIS A 132 -13.93 -5.01 -10.39
C HIS A 132 -13.26 -4.69 -9.06
N THR A 133 -12.83 -3.44 -8.90
CA THR A 133 -12.23 -2.92 -7.68
C THR A 133 -12.84 -1.57 -7.36
N TRP A 134 -13.21 -1.37 -6.09
CA TRP A 134 -13.60 -0.08 -5.55
C TRP A 134 -12.65 0.29 -4.43
N CYS A 135 -12.17 1.53 -4.45
CA CYS A 135 -11.21 2.00 -3.46
C CYS A 135 -11.62 3.36 -2.91
N TRP A 136 -11.39 3.58 -1.62
CA TRP A 136 -11.62 4.83 -0.92
C TRP A 136 -10.39 5.17 -0.09
N GLY A 137 -9.88 6.40 -0.18
CA GLY A 137 -8.69 6.80 0.58
C GLY A 137 -7.88 7.93 -0.07
N SER A 138 -6.58 7.96 0.23
CA SER A 138 -5.65 9.01 -0.21
C SER A 138 -5.49 9.04 -1.75
N PRO A 139 -5.49 10.23 -2.38
CA PRO A 139 -5.18 10.36 -3.79
C PRO A 139 -3.78 9.85 -4.14
N ASP A 140 -2.79 9.98 -3.24
CA ASP A 140 -1.41 9.56 -3.49
C ASP A 140 -1.26 8.05 -3.63
N ILE A 141 -2.04 7.28 -2.85
CA ILE A 141 -2.04 5.82 -2.90
C ILE A 141 -2.93 5.32 -4.02
N LEU A 142 -4.17 5.83 -4.10
CA LEU A 142 -5.15 5.30 -5.04
C LEU A 142 -4.79 5.58 -6.50
N ALA A 143 -4.23 6.77 -6.79
CA ALA A 143 -3.83 7.11 -8.15
C ALA A 143 -2.76 6.15 -8.69
N MET A 144 -1.85 5.66 -7.84
CA MET A 144 -0.79 4.75 -8.24
C MET A 144 -1.33 3.42 -8.79
N PHE A 145 -2.36 2.85 -8.14
CA PHE A 145 -2.97 1.59 -8.60
C PHE A 145 -4.02 1.79 -9.68
N ALA A 146 -4.66 2.97 -9.75
CA ALA A 146 -5.64 3.27 -10.79
C ALA A 146 -4.99 3.66 -12.13
N LYS A 147 -3.83 4.33 -12.13
CA LYS A 147 -3.17 4.85 -13.34
C LYS A 147 -2.67 3.75 -14.29
N GLY A 148 -2.43 2.54 -13.78
CA GLY A 148 -2.06 1.34 -14.56
C GLY A 148 -3.20 0.36 -14.83
N ALA A 149 -4.36 0.54 -14.19
CA ALA A 149 -5.52 -0.31 -14.43
C ALA A 149 -6.17 0.11 -15.76
N SER A 150 -5.90 -0.66 -16.81
CA SER A 150 -6.29 -0.39 -18.19
C SER A 150 -7.80 -0.48 -18.49
N GLY A 151 -8.68 -0.44 -17.49
CA GLY A 151 -10.09 -0.82 -17.64
C GLY A 151 -11.11 0.00 -16.86
N ASN A 152 -12.35 -0.04 -17.37
CA ASN A 152 -13.58 0.48 -16.73
C ASN A 152 -14.00 -0.33 -15.48
N HIS A 153 -13.05 -0.93 -14.76
CA HIS A 153 -13.31 -1.83 -13.64
C HIS A 153 -12.73 -1.35 -12.30
N VAL A 154 -11.85 -0.35 -12.29
CA VAL A 154 -11.31 0.24 -11.07
C VAL A 154 -11.97 1.59 -10.80
N PHE A 155 -12.67 1.67 -9.66
CA PHE A 155 -13.42 2.84 -9.23
C PHE A 155 -12.77 3.41 -7.97
N ALA A 156 -11.85 4.37 -8.17
CA ALA A 156 -11.17 5.05 -7.09
C ALA A 156 -11.91 6.32 -6.67
N HIS A 157 -12.16 6.46 -5.37
CA HIS A 157 -12.76 7.63 -4.75
C HIS A 157 -11.79 8.19 -3.71
N ASN A 158 -11.20 9.34 -4.01
CA ASN A 158 -10.32 10.03 -3.08
C ASN A 158 -10.99 11.23 -2.44
N TYR A 159 -10.54 11.57 -1.24
CA TYR A 159 -10.73 12.91 -0.69
C TYR A 159 -9.74 13.87 -1.35
N ASP A 160 -9.98 15.17 -1.17
CA ASP A 160 -9.09 16.22 -1.69
C ASP A 160 -7.71 16.15 -1.01
N ALA A 161 -6.63 16.26 -1.80
CA ALA A 161 -5.25 16.26 -1.31
C ALA A 161 -5.02 17.37 -0.28
N TYR A 162 -5.69 18.52 -0.40
CA TYR A 162 -5.61 19.61 0.59
C TYR A 162 -6.25 19.25 1.95
N SER A 163 -7.00 18.16 2.03
CA SER A 163 -7.58 17.67 3.28
C SER A 163 -6.63 16.79 4.10
N GLU A 164 -5.46 16.42 3.55
CA GLU A 164 -4.41 15.65 4.22
C GLU A 164 -3.62 16.52 5.22
N ASP A 165 -4.29 16.97 6.28
CA ASP A 165 -3.64 17.65 7.41
C ASP A 165 -3.38 16.67 8.55
N PHE A 166 -2.24 15.98 8.48
CA PHE A 166 -1.80 15.02 9.49
C PHE A 166 -1.40 15.68 10.83
N GLY A 167 -1.31 17.02 10.88
CA GLY A 167 -1.06 17.81 12.08
C GLY A 167 -2.32 18.46 12.66
N ALA A 168 -3.48 18.23 12.06
CA ALA A 168 -4.74 18.81 12.49
C ALA A 168 -5.13 18.36 13.91
N GLN A 169 -5.92 19.20 14.60
CA GLN A 169 -6.49 18.85 15.89
C GLN A 169 -7.46 17.65 15.80
N ASP A 170 -8.08 17.44 14.64
CA ASP A 170 -8.98 16.31 14.38
C ASP A 170 -8.36 15.33 13.38
N VAL A 171 -7.73 14.29 13.92
CA VAL A 171 -7.12 13.20 13.16
C VAL A 171 -8.13 12.21 12.59
N THR A 172 -9.42 12.29 12.97
CA THR A 172 -10.45 11.31 12.58
C THR A 172 -11.21 11.67 11.32
N LYS A 173 -10.97 12.88 10.78
CA LYS A 173 -11.72 13.44 9.66
C LYS A 173 -11.64 12.58 8.40
N LEU A 174 -10.43 12.13 8.04
CA LEU A 174 -10.22 11.31 6.84
C LEU A 174 -10.79 9.90 7.00
N ASP A 175 -10.62 9.31 8.19
CA ASP A 175 -11.21 8.00 8.53
C ASP A 175 -12.73 8.04 8.45
N THR A 176 -13.34 9.12 8.96
CA THR A 176 -14.79 9.35 8.90
C THR A 176 -15.25 9.50 7.45
N TRP A 177 -14.51 10.25 6.62
CA TRP A 177 -14.82 10.37 5.19
C TRP A 177 -14.82 9.01 4.49
N VAL A 178 -13.81 8.17 4.76
CA VAL A 178 -13.74 6.81 4.20
C VAL A 178 -14.93 5.98 4.69
N PHE A 179 -15.19 5.99 6.00
CA PHE A 179 -16.29 5.24 6.60
C PHE A 179 -17.66 5.63 6.00
N ASP A 180 -17.95 6.92 5.89
CA ASP A 180 -19.24 7.40 5.36
C ASP A 180 -19.40 7.04 3.88
N ASN A 181 -18.34 7.16 3.08
CA ASN A 181 -18.39 6.78 1.66
C ASN A 181 -18.55 5.27 1.47
N VAL A 182 -17.87 4.45 2.29
CA VAL A 182 -18.04 2.99 2.28
C VAL A 182 -19.44 2.62 2.73
N LYS A 183 -19.96 3.22 3.80
CA LYS A 183 -21.30 2.94 4.32
C LYS A 183 -22.39 3.23 3.29
N VAL A 184 -22.32 4.36 2.59
CA VAL A 184 -23.32 4.71 1.58
C VAL A 184 -23.17 3.83 0.34
N ARG A 185 -21.95 3.70 -0.19
CA ARG A 185 -21.74 3.13 -1.54
C ARG A 185 -21.49 1.62 -1.55
N ALA A 186 -20.78 1.10 -0.54
CA ALA A 186 -20.47 -0.33 -0.47
C ALA A 186 -21.67 -1.14 0.01
N ILE A 187 -22.49 -0.61 0.93
CA ILE A 187 -23.70 -1.29 1.41
C ILE A 187 -24.76 -1.34 0.31
N GLU A 188 -24.99 -0.25 -0.43
CA GLU A 188 -25.87 -0.27 -1.61
C GLU A 188 -25.41 -1.37 -2.59
N TRP A 189 -24.12 -1.45 -2.89
CA TRP A 189 -23.63 -2.47 -3.81
C TRP A 189 -23.67 -3.90 -3.25
N LEU A 190 -23.29 -4.14 -2.00
CA LEU A 190 -23.38 -5.48 -1.38
C LEU A 190 -24.82 -6.00 -1.42
N ILE A 191 -25.80 -5.11 -1.26
CA ILE A 191 -27.22 -5.43 -1.35
C ILE A 191 -27.65 -5.67 -2.81
N TYR A 192 -27.25 -4.82 -3.77
CA TYR A 192 -27.66 -4.97 -5.19
C TYR A 192 -26.92 -6.09 -5.95
N SER A 193 -25.67 -6.39 -5.60
CA SER A 193 -24.80 -7.38 -6.25
C SER A 193 -25.22 -8.83 -5.99
N THR A 194 -26.03 -9.09 -4.95
CA THR A 194 -26.66 -10.42 -4.77
C THR A 194 -27.59 -10.81 -5.91
N ARG A 195 -28.06 -9.86 -6.73
CA ARG A 195 -28.87 -10.13 -7.94
C ARG A 195 -28.07 -10.26 -9.25
N ILE A 196 -26.78 -9.92 -9.25
CA ILE A 196 -25.94 -9.90 -10.46
C ILE A 196 -25.08 -11.17 -10.58
N CYS A 197 -24.97 -11.97 -9.51
CA CYS A 197 -24.17 -13.20 -9.48
C CYS A 197 -24.99 -14.51 -9.45
N THR A 198 -26.26 -14.48 -9.86
CA THR A 198 -27.06 -15.68 -10.20
C THR A 198 -27.19 -15.82 -11.70
#